data_AF-A0A2V9PMD3-F1
#
_entry.id   AF-A0A2V9PMD3-F1
#
_cell.length_a   1.000
_cell.length_b   1.000
_cell.length_c   1.000
_cell.angle_alpha   90.00
_cell.angle_beta   90.00
_cell.angle_gamma   90.00
#
_symmetry.space_group_name_H-M   'P 1'
#
loop_
_entity.id
_entity.type
_entity.pdbx_description
1 polymer ?
#
loop_
_entity_poly.entity_id
_entity_poly.type
_entity_poly.pdbx_seq_one_letter_code
_entity_poly.pdbx_strand_id
1 'polypeptide(L)'
;RKIVNAVRANGQLWSDTAILITFDEAGGLYDSGYIQPIDFFGDGPRTVLIAVSPYARRGHVDHTYADHASILKFIEWNWNLLPLSSRSRDNLPNPISASNAPYFPTNSPAIGDLRSMFDFPRVTPTSRPRPTPHPRPTP
;
A
#
# COMPACT_ATOMS: atom_id res chain seq x y z
N ARG A 1 10.95 11.39 13.94
CA ARG A 1 11.41 10.63 15.14
C ARG A 1 10.43 10.75 16.33
N LYS A 2 10.06 11.96 16.80
CA LYS A 2 9.21 12.15 18.00
C LYS A 2 7.89 11.35 17.97
N ILE A 3 7.16 11.36 16.85
CA ILE A 3 5.85 10.70 16.71
C ILE A 3 5.96 9.17 16.84
N VAL A 4 6.87 8.54 16.08
CA VAL A 4 7.08 7.08 16.14
C VAL A 4 7.44 6.63 17.56
N ASN A 5 8.30 7.39 18.25
CA ASN A 5 8.67 7.09 19.64
C ASN A 5 7.50 7.25 20.60
N ALA A 6 6.66 8.28 20.42
CA ALA A 6 5.48 8.49 21.25
C ALA A 6 4.47 7.35 21.10
N VAL A 7 4.21 6.89 19.87
CA VAL A 7 3.34 5.73 19.62
C VAL A 7 3.92 4.47 20.26
N ARG A 8 5.23 4.22 20.11
CA ARG A 8 5.91 3.06 20.71
C ARG A 8 5.90 3.05 22.24
N ALA A 9 5.94 4.22 22.86
CA ALA A 9 5.89 4.33 24.32
C ALA A 9 4.54 3.87 24.90
N ASN A 10 3.47 3.91 24.10
CA ASN A 10 2.18 3.33 24.46
C ASN A 10 2.08 1.90 23.89
N GLY A 11 2.39 0.91 24.73
CA GLY A 11 2.42 -0.51 24.32
C GLY A 11 1.09 -1.04 23.77
N GLN A 12 -0.05 -0.61 24.33
CA GLN A 12 -1.38 -1.02 23.86
C GLN A 12 -1.72 -0.42 22.50
N LEU A 13 -1.33 0.83 22.24
CA LEU A 13 -1.49 1.43 20.93
C LEU A 13 -0.53 0.80 19.91
N TRP A 14 0.73 0.60 20.32
CA TRP A 14 1.77 0.08 19.44
C TRP A 14 1.47 -1.33 18.93
N SER A 15 0.88 -2.22 19.74
CA SER A 15 0.58 -3.61 19.36
C SER A 15 -0.27 -3.74 18.11
N ASP A 16 -1.11 -2.74 17.82
CA ASP A 16 -2.08 -2.77 16.72
C ASP A 16 -1.86 -1.64 15.70
N THR A 17 -0.68 -1.01 15.70
CA THR A 17 -0.39 0.12 14.82
C THR A 17 0.51 -0.26 13.64
N ALA A 18 0.16 0.25 12.45
CA ALA A 18 1.08 0.43 11.34
C ALA A 18 1.24 1.92 11.03
N ILE A 19 2.49 2.39 10.97
CA ILE A 19 2.84 3.75 10.55
C ILE A 19 3.44 3.65 9.14
N LEU A 20 2.82 4.31 8.18
CA LEU A 20 3.35 4.47 6.83
C LEU A 20 3.96 5.86 6.70
N ILE A 21 5.22 5.93 6.28
CA ILE A 21 5.94 7.18 6.06
C ILE A 21 6.20 7.27 4.56
N THR A 22 5.67 8.31 3.93
CA THR A 22 5.85 8.58 2.51
C THR A 22 5.98 10.07 2.26
N PHE A 23 6.32 10.44 1.03
CA PHE A 23 6.17 11.80 0.52
C PHE A 23 5.01 11.84 -0.48
N ASP A 24 4.48 13.03 -0.72
CA ASP A 24 3.48 13.27 -1.76
C ASP A 24 4.10 13.18 -3.16
N GLU A 25 5.38 13.55 -3.32
CA GLU A 25 6.09 13.50 -4.60
C GLU A 25 7.62 13.21 -4.46
N ALA A 26 8.41 13.38 -5.53
CA ALA A 26 9.81 12.95 -5.64
C ALA A 26 10.87 14.08 -5.57
N GLY A 27 10.46 15.34 -5.50
CA GLY A 27 11.28 16.55 -5.42
C GLY A 27 11.78 17.09 -6.77
N GLY A 28 11.36 16.51 -7.89
CA GLY A 28 11.89 16.83 -9.23
C GLY A 28 13.35 16.39 -9.47
N LEU A 29 13.89 15.54 -8.59
CA LEU A 29 15.21 14.95 -8.74
C LEU A 29 15.19 13.81 -9.77
N TYR A 30 16.35 13.54 -10.37
CA TYR A 30 16.51 12.42 -11.29
C TYR A 30 16.33 11.08 -10.57
N ASP A 31 15.51 10.20 -11.16
CA ASP A 31 15.35 8.81 -10.76
C ASP A 31 15.38 7.91 -12.00
N SER A 32 16.16 6.84 -11.95
CA SER A 32 16.31 5.89 -13.07
C SER A 32 15.26 4.76 -13.05
N GLY A 33 14.26 4.86 -12.17
CA GLY A 33 13.26 3.82 -11.97
C GLY A 33 12.34 3.66 -13.17
N TYR A 34 11.80 2.45 -13.31
CA TYR A 34 10.69 2.21 -14.23
C TYR A 34 9.46 3.01 -13.78
N ILE A 35 8.77 3.60 -14.75
CA ILE A 35 7.51 4.31 -14.56
C ILE A 35 6.46 3.63 -15.44
N GLN A 36 5.42 3.11 -14.81
CA GLN A 36 4.33 2.44 -15.51
C GLN A 36 3.42 3.49 -16.19
N PRO A 37 3.09 3.33 -17.49
CA PRO A 37 2.14 4.20 -18.16
C PRO A 37 0.70 3.75 -17.83
N ILE A 38 0.20 4.13 -16.64
CA ILE A 38 -1.12 3.70 -16.15
C ILE A 38 -2.27 4.47 -16.80
N ASP A 39 -2.09 5.76 -17.08
CA ASP A 39 -3.08 6.65 -17.70
C ASP A 39 -2.39 7.82 -18.41
N PHE A 40 -3.13 8.89 -18.75
CA PHE A 40 -2.59 10.07 -19.43
C PHE A 40 -1.44 10.74 -18.65
N PHE A 41 -1.48 10.74 -17.31
CA PHE A 41 -0.40 11.25 -16.47
C PHE A 41 0.58 10.15 -16.10
N GLY A 42 0.11 8.90 -15.98
CA GLY A 42 0.90 7.78 -15.53
C GLY A 42 1.30 7.90 -14.07
N ASP A 43 2.31 7.12 -13.67
CA ASP A 43 3.00 7.35 -12.40
C ASP A 43 4.05 8.46 -12.53
N GLY A 44 4.43 9.02 -11.37
CA GLY A 44 5.59 9.90 -11.27
C GLY A 44 6.90 9.13 -11.02
N PRO A 45 8.03 9.84 -10.93
CA PRO A 45 9.28 9.28 -10.43
C PRO A 45 9.11 8.64 -9.05
N ARG A 46 9.93 7.63 -8.74
CA ARG A 46 9.83 6.90 -7.46
C ARG A 46 9.97 7.84 -6.26
N THR A 47 9.14 7.61 -5.25
CA THR A 47 9.27 8.23 -3.93
C THR A 47 9.53 7.16 -2.86
N VAL A 48 9.73 7.60 -1.61
CA VAL A 48 10.04 6.72 -0.48
C VAL A 48 8.76 6.27 0.20
N LEU A 49 8.61 4.97 0.47
CA LEU A 49 7.62 4.43 1.39
C LEU A 49 8.29 3.56 2.45
N ILE A 50 8.04 3.83 3.73
CA ILE A 50 8.56 3.06 4.86
C ILE A 50 7.39 2.62 5.74
N ALA A 51 7.30 1.32 6.02
CA ALA A 51 6.38 0.77 7.01
C ALA A 51 7.08 0.57 8.35
N VAL A 52 6.45 1.06 9.43
CA VAL A 52 6.91 0.89 10.81
C VAL A 52 5.77 0.32 11.65
N SER A 53 5.92 -0.93 12.10
CA SER A 53 4.89 -1.66 12.84
C SER A 53 5.52 -2.82 13.63
N PRO A 54 4.87 -3.36 14.69
CA PRO A 54 5.21 -4.68 15.22
C PRO A 54 5.17 -5.79 14.16
N TYR A 55 4.28 -5.64 13.16
CA TYR A 55 4.09 -6.59 12.07
C TYR A 55 4.99 -6.31 10.87
N ALA A 56 5.74 -5.20 10.84
CA ALA A 56 6.57 -4.89 9.68
C ALA A 56 7.72 -5.91 9.56
N ARG A 57 7.95 -6.41 8.34
CA ARG A 57 9.09 -7.28 8.04
C ARG A 57 10.40 -6.54 8.34
N ARG A 58 11.25 -7.14 9.17
CA ARG A 58 12.51 -6.50 9.61
C ARG A 58 13.59 -6.69 8.56
N GLY A 59 14.37 -5.63 8.31
CA GLY A 59 15.50 -5.68 7.36
C GLY A 59 15.08 -6.02 5.92
N HIS A 60 13.81 -5.80 5.58
CA HIS A 60 13.24 -6.18 4.31
C HIS A 60 13.05 -4.95 3.41
N VAL A 61 13.42 -5.09 2.14
CA VAL A 61 13.08 -4.15 1.08
C VAL A 61 12.09 -4.88 0.18
N ASP A 62 10.86 -4.35 0.10
CA ASP A 62 9.86 -4.87 -0.82
C ASP A 62 10.08 -4.27 -2.21
N HIS A 63 10.10 -5.13 -3.22
CA HIS A 63 10.32 -4.77 -4.62
C HIS A 63 9.03 -4.79 -5.44
N THR A 64 7.90 -5.10 -4.81
CA THR A 64 6.58 -5.05 -5.44
C THR A 64 6.31 -3.63 -5.94
N TYR A 65 5.93 -3.49 -7.22
CA TYR A 65 5.59 -2.18 -7.79
C TYR A 65 4.35 -1.60 -7.09
N ALA A 66 4.49 -0.43 -6.46
CA ALA A 66 3.45 0.23 -5.69
C ALA A 66 3.46 1.73 -5.97
N ASP A 67 2.29 2.35 -5.92
CA ASP A 67 2.12 3.81 -6.01
C ASP A 67 1.36 4.32 -4.77
N HIS A 68 1.00 5.61 -4.74
CA HIS A 68 0.25 6.16 -3.61
C HIS A 68 -1.14 5.52 -3.42
N ALA A 69 -1.76 4.99 -4.48
CA ALA A 69 -3.04 4.29 -4.37
C ALA A 69 -2.89 2.91 -3.71
N SER A 70 -1.68 2.34 -3.66
CA SER A 70 -1.40 1.13 -2.85
C SER A 70 -1.68 1.33 -1.36
N ILE A 71 -1.58 2.57 -0.84
CA ILE A 71 -1.96 2.88 0.55
C ILE A 71 -3.47 2.71 0.75
N LEU A 72 -4.27 3.21 -0.20
CA LEU A 72 -5.73 3.05 -0.17
C LEU A 72 -6.11 1.57 -0.28
N LYS A 73 -5.49 0.83 -1.19
CA LYS A 73 -5.70 -0.62 -1.35
C LYS A 73 -5.37 -1.41 -0.09
N PHE A 74 -4.32 -1.03 0.64
CA PHE A 74 -3.98 -1.62 1.95
C PHE A 74 -5.06 -1.34 3.01
N ILE A 75 -5.57 -0.10 3.07
CA ILE A 75 -6.67 0.28 3.96
C ILE A 75 -7.93 -0.52 3.62
N GLU A 76 -8.30 -0.60 2.35
CA GLU A 76 -9.47 -1.36 1.92
C GLU A 76 -9.39 -2.83 2.34
N TRP A 77 -8.22 -3.45 2.16
CA TRP A 77 -7.98 -4.81 2.64
C TRP A 77 -8.09 -4.92 4.17
N ASN A 78 -7.46 -4.01 4.93
CA ASN A 78 -7.41 -4.08 6.39
C ASN A 78 -8.80 -3.91 7.04
N TRP A 79 -9.68 -3.11 6.43
CA TRP A 79 -11.04 -2.84 6.93
C TRP A 79 -12.15 -3.53 6.12
N ASN A 80 -11.82 -4.44 5.19
CA ASN A 80 -12.77 -5.15 4.35
C ASN A 80 -13.73 -4.21 3.60
N LEU A 81 -13.18 -3.15 3.02
CA LEU A 81 -13.91 -2.17 2.22
C LEU A 81 -13.89 -2.56 0.73
N LEU A 82 -14.81 -1.96 -0.01
CA LEU A 82 -14.79 -2.03 -1.48
C LEU A 82 -13.85 -0.94 -2.03
N PRO A 83 -13.34 -1.14 -3.26
CA PRO A 83 -12.66 -0.08 -4.00
C PRO A 83 -13.44 1.22 -4.00
N LEU A 84 -12.72 2.34 -3.90
CA LEU A 84 -13.32 3.68 -3.75
C LEU A 84 -14.28 4.03 -4.89
N SER A 85 -13.93 3.68 -6.13
CA SER A 85 -14.77 3.90 -7.31
C SER A 85 -14.33 3.01 -8.46
N SER A 86 -15.09 2.94 -9.55
CA SER A 86 -14.64 2.23 -10.77
C SER A 86 -13.51 2.93 -11.54
N ARG A 87 -13.13 4.15 -11.15
CA ARG A 87 -12.10 4.95 -11.83
C ARG A 87 -10.77 5.00 -11.08
N SER A 88 -10.74 4.48 -9.86
CA SER A 88 -9.60 4.61 -8.97
C SER A 88 -8.63 3.44 -9.14
N ARG A 89 -7.33 3.67 -8.90
CA ARG A 89 -6.25 2.71 -9.22
C ARG A 89 -6.17 1.52 -8.27
N ASP A 90 -6.80 1.60 -7.10
CA ASP A 90 -7.03 0.51 -6.14
C ASP A 90 -7.72 -0.73 -6.75
N ASN A 91 -8.42 -0.57 -7.89
CA ASN A 91 -8.99 -1.69 -8.65
C ASN A 91 -7.96 -2.51 -9.43
N LEU A 92 -6.74 -2.00 -9.64
CA LEU A 92 -5.73 -2.67 -10.45
C LEU A 92 -5.27 -3.97 -9.77
N PRO A 93 -4.87 -5.00 -10.55
CA PRO A 93 -4.36 -6.24 -9.99
C PRO A 93 -3.05 -6.02 -9.23
N ASN A 94 -2.68 -6.99 -8.38
CA ASN A 94 -1.35 -7.01 -7.79
C ASN A 94 -0.28 -7.35 -8.86
N PRO A 95 0.93 -6.76 -8.78
CA PRO A 95 2.02 -7.00 -9.71
C PRO A 95 2.47 -8.45 -9.76
N ILE A 96 2.78 -8.91 -10.96
CA ILE A 96 3.54 -10.14 -11.22
C ILE A 96 4.85 -9.69 -11.88
N SER A 97 5.98 -10.00 -11.25
CA SER A 97 7.30 -9.62 -11.76
C SER A 97 8.17 -10.86 -11.92
N ALA A 98 9.08 -10.83 -12.89
CA ALA A 98 10.11 -11.86 -13.05
C ALA A 98 11.22 -11.68 -11.99
N SER A 99 11.87 -12.77 -11.60
CA SER A 99 12.94 -12.73 -10.58
C SER A 99 14.16 -11.90 -11.01
N ASN A 100 14.44 -11.85 -12.32
CA ASN A 100 15.51 -11.05 -12.91
C ASN A 100 15.11 -9.58 -13.16
N ALA A 101 13.85 -9.21 -12.94
CA ALA A 101 13.32 -7.86 -13.13
C ALA A 101 12.22 -7.56 -12.09
N PRO A 102 12.53 -7.59 -10.77
CA PRO A 102 11.51 -7.59 -9.72
C PRO A 102 10.67 -6.31 -9.68
N TYR A 103 11.23 -5.19 -10.16
CA TYR A 103 10.58 -3.88 -10.20
C TYR A 103 9.66 -3.67 -11.41
N PHE A 104 9.59 -4.62 -12.35
CA PHE A 104 8.86 -4.48 -13.60
C PHE A 104 7.66 -5.43 -13.63
N PRO A 105 6.42 -4.92 -13.45
CA PRO A 105 5.22 -5.75 -13.56
C PRO A 105 5.00 -6.22 -15.01
N THR A 106 5.02 -7.53 -15.24
CA THR A 106 4.70 -8.14 -16.54
C THR A 106 3.21 -8.10 -16.87
N ASN A 107 2.37 -7.86 -15.87
CA ASN A 107 0.92 -7.70 -15.99
C ASN A 107 0.47 -6.22 -15.85
N SER A 108 1.32 -5.27 -16.27
CA SER A 108 1.00 -3.85 -16.29
C SER A 108 -0.33 -3.56 -17.02
N PRO A 109 -1.23 -2.69 -16.53
CA PRO A 109 -1.09 -1.92 -15.29
C PRO A 109 -1.40 -2.74 -14.02
N ALA A 110 -0.50 -2.68 -13.05
CA ALA A 110 -0.66 -3.34 -11.75
C ALA A 110 -0.03 -2.50 -10.62
N ILE A 111 -0.65 -2.49 -9.44
CA ILE A 111 -0.11 -1.85 -8.23
C ILE A 111 -0.31 -2.75 -7.01
N GLY A 112 0.71 -2.82 -6.15
CA GLY A 112 0.71 -3.66 -4.96
C GLY A 112 -0.29 -3.20 -3.90
N ASP A 113 -0.55 -4.06 -2.92
CA ASP A 113 -1.44 -3.80 -1.79
C ASP A 113 -0.69 -3.61 -0.46
N LEU A 114 0.64 -3.45 -0.51
CA LEU A 114 1.56 -3.27 0.61
C LEU A 114 1.62 -4.41 1.63
N ARG A 115 0.85 -5.49 1.47
CA ARG A 115 0.80 -6.57 2.48
C ARG A 115 2.11 -7.34 2.59
N SER A 116 2.89 -7.39 1.51
CA SER A 116 4.24 -7.97 1.48
C SER A 116 5.24 -7.25 2.41
N MET A 117 4.94 -6.03 2.86
CA MET A 117 5.75 -5.31 3.85
C MET A 117 5.55 -5.82 5.28
N PHE A 118 4.53 -6.67 5.52
CA PHE A 118 4.13 -7.10 6.86
C PHE A 118 4.07 -8.63 6.99
N ASP A 119 4.34 -9.12 8.20
CA ASP A 119 4.12 -10.48 8.68
C ASP A 119 2.95 -10.49 9.67
N PHE A 120 1.73 -10.46 9.14
CA PHE A 120 0.54 -10.61 9.98
C PHE A 120 0.38 -12.07 10.43
N PRO A 121 0.04 -12.32 11.71
CA PRO A 121 -0.36 -13.64 12.15
C PRO A 121 -1.56 -14.11 11.33
N ARG A 122 -1.56 -15.38 10.90
CA ARG A 122 -2.69 -15.96 10.18
C ARG A 122 -3.90 -15.95 11.11
N VAL A 123 -4.85 -15.06 10.85
CA VAL A 123 -6.15 -15.08 11.54
C VAL A 123 -7.01 -16.13 10.84
N THR A 124 -7.41 -17.17 11.56
CA THR A 124 -8.49 -18.07 11.11
C THR A 124 -9.72 -17.21 10.88
N PRO A 125 -10.35 -17.23 9.68
CA PRO A 125 -11.47 -16.34 9.40
C PRO A 125 -12.67 -16.72 10.29
N THR A 126 -12.83 -16.05 11.43
CA THR A 126 -14.16 -15.82 11.98
C THR A 126 -14.77 -14.72 11.13
N SER A 127 -15.93 -15.01 10.55
CA SER A 127 -16.66 -14.16 9.63
C SER A 127 -16.83 -12.74 10.16
N ARG A 128 -15.92 -11.82 9.82
CA ARG A 128 -16.18 -10.39 10.02
C ARG A 128 -17.26 -9.99 9.02
N PRO A 129 -18.45 -9.55 9.48
CA PRO A 129 -19.49 -9.14 8.56
C PRO A 129 -18.97 -8.02 7.67
N ARG A 130 -19.22 -8.16 6.36
CA ARG A 130 -18.90 -7.14 5.36
C ARG A 130 -19.65 -5.85 5.74
N PRO A 131 -18.97 -4.69 5.86
CA PRO A 131 -19.66 -3.42 5.98
C PRO A 131 -20.63 -3.25 4.80
N THR A 132 -21.91 -3.02 5.08
CA THR A 132 -22.89 -2.76 4.02
C THR A 132 -22.51 -1.48 3.28
N PRO A 133 -22.55 -1.46 1.93
CA PRO A 133 -22.33 -0.22 1.19
C PRO A 133 -23.31 0.84 1.68
N HIS A 134 -22.82 2.01 2.07
CA HIS A 134 -23.70 3.13 2.34
C HIS A 134 -24.33 3.58 1.00
N PRO A 135 -25.66 3.77 0.91
CA PRO A 135 -26.28 4.25 -0.30
C PRO A 135 -25.63 5.58 -0.71
N ARG A 136 -25.24 5.68 -1.99
CA ARG A 136 -24.67 6.89 -2.57
C ARG A 136 -25.67 8.04 -2.37
N PRO A 137 -25.29 9.20 -1.81
CA PRO A 137 -26.16 10.36 -1.83
C PRO A 137 -26.46 10.69 -3.29
N THR A 138 -27.75 10.76 -3.62
CA THR A 138 -28.20 11.26 -4.92
C THR A 138 -27.76 12.71 -5.09
N PRO A 139 -27.45 13.15 -6.33
CA PRO A 139 -27.10 14.54 -6.61
C PRO A 139 -28.20 15.51 -6.18
#